data_AF-V7I3S6-F1
#
_entry.id   AF-V7I3S6-F1
#
_cell.length_a   1.000
_cell.length_b   1.000
_cell.length_c   1.000
_cell.angle_alpha   90.00
_cell.angle_beta   90.00
_cell.angle_gamma   90.00
#
_symmetry.space_group_name_H-M   'P 1'
#
loop_
_entity.id
_entity.type
_entity.pdbx_description
1 polymer ?
#
loop_
_entity_poly.entity_id
_entity_poly.type
_entity_poly.pdbx_seq_one_letter_code
_entity_poly.pdbx_strand_id
1 'polypeptide(L)' 'MNGYDAVRRLVNISDELTTLSHELGAAVKPTARELIEKKINALEDEFFRLKHSLEKLQVPVQTAF' A
#
# COMPACT_ATOMS: atom_id res chain seq x y z
N MET A 1 -9.34 11.70 -5.62
CA MET A 1 -7.95 11.75 -5.15
C MET A 1 -7.08 12.10 -6.34
N ASN A 2 -6.22 13.12 -6.23
CA ASN A 2 -5.31 13.48 -7.34
C ASN A 2 -4.06 12.56 -7.31
N GLY A 3 -3.24 12.59 -8.37
CA GLY A 3 -2.04 11.75 -8.45
C GLY A 3 -1.02 12.00 -7.34
N TYR A 4 -0.92 13.25 -6.85
CA TYR A 4 -0.02 13.62 -5.76
C TYR A 4 -0.45 13.00 -4.42
N ASP A 5 -1.74 13.05 -4.10
CA ASP A 5 -2.31 12.44 -2.89
C ASP A 5 -2.15 10.91 -2.91
N ALA A 6 -2.30 10.30 -4.08
CA ALA A 6 -2.11 8.86 -4.26
C ALA A 6 -0.64 8.44 -4.03
N VAL A 7 0.33 9.19 -4.57
CA VAL A 7 1.76 8.95 -4.32
C VAL A 7 2.10 9.15 -2.85
N ARG A 8 1.57 10.21 -2.22
CA ARG A 8 1.76 10.44 -0.78
C ARG A 8 1.20 9.29 0.05
N ARG A 9 0.03 8.76 -0.31
CA ARG A 9 -0.56 7.61 0.37
C ARG A 9 0.30 6.35 0.19
N LEU A 10 0.89 6.12 -0.99
CA LEU A 10 1.80 4.99 -1.20
C LEU A 10 3.03 5.05 -0.27
N VAL A 11 3.61 6.23 -0.07
CA VAL A 11 4.72 6.41 0.89
C VAL A 11 4.27 6.06 2.31
N ASN A 12 3.12 6.58 2.74
CA ASN A 12 2.59 6.27 4.07
C ASN A 12 2.29 4.76 4.26
N ILE A 13 1.76 4.08 3.23
CA ILE A 13 1.54 2.63 3.26
C ILE A 13 2.88 1.90 3.46
N SER A 14 3.95 2.34 2.82
CA SER A 14 5.28 1.75 3.00
C SER A 14 5.80 1.88 4.44
N ASP A 15 5.58 3.03 5.08
CA ASP A 15 5.97 3.26 6.47
C ASP A 15 5.13 2.40 7.45
N GLU A 16 3.82 2.29 7.18
CA GLU A 16 2.90 1.44 7.95
C GLU A 16 3.26 -0.05 7.82
N LEU A 17 3.56 -0.53 6.62
CA LEU A 17 4.00 -1.91 6.38
C LEU A 17 5.31 -2.22 7.10
N THR A 18 6.25 -1.27 7.11
CA THR A 18 7.51 -1.41 7.83
C THR A 18 7.26 -1.57 9.33
N THR A 19 6.40 -0.71 9.90
CA THR A 19 6.02 -0.77 11.31
C THR A 19 5.33 -2.09 11.66
N LEU A 20 4.34 -2.51 10.87
CA LEU A 20 3.61 -3.75 11.09
C LEU A 20 4.51 -5.00 10.93
N SER A 21 5.50 -4.96 10.04
CA SER A 21 6.47 -6.05 9.89
C SER A 21 7.32 -6.21 11.15
N HIS A 22 7.73 -5.10 11.77
CA HIS A 22 8.44 -5.13 13.06
C HIS A 22 7.53 -5.64 14.18
N GLU A 23 6.27 -5.18 14.25
CA GLU A 23 5.28 -5.66 15.22
C GLU A 23 5.02 -7.17 15.07
N LEU A 24 4.92 -7.68 13.83
CA LEU A 24 4.71 -9.10 13.56
C LEU A 24 5.90 -9.94 14.03
N GLY A 25 7.12 -9.44 13.86
CA GLY A 25 8.34 -10.07 14.38
C GLY A 25 8.38 -10.12 15.91
N ALA A 26 7.86 -9.09 16.58
CA ALA A 26 7.79 -9.01 18.03
C ALA A 26 6.56 -9.72 18.64
N ALA A 27 5.53 -10.02 17.84
CA ALA A 27 4.29 -10.60 18.32
C ALA A 27 4.42 -12.09 18.65
N VAL A 28 4.29 -12.40 19.95
CA VAL A 28 4.35 -13.78 20.49
C VAL A 28 2.99 -14.45 20.52
N LYS A 29 1.90 -13.68 20.67
CA LYS A 29 0.53 -14.24 20.76
C LYS A 29 -0.04 -14.49 19.36
N PRO A 30 -0.55 -15.71 19.07
CA PRO A 30 -1.13 -16.03 17.76
C PRO A 30 -2.24 -15.07 17.31
N THR A 31 -3.11 -14.64 18.23
CA THR A 31 -4.19 -13.69 17.94
C THR A 31 -3.69 -12.29 17.58
N ALA A 32 -2.57 -11.86 18.17
CA ALA A 32 -1.94 -10.59 17.81
C ALA A 32 -1.28 -10.67 16.43
N ARG A 33 -0.62 -11.81 16.13
CA ARG A 33 -0.04 -12.07 14.81
C ARG A 33 -1.11 -12.06 13.72
N GLU A 34 -2.21 -12.78 13.92
CA GLU A 34 -3.33 -12.83 12.97
C GLU A 34 -3.92 -11.44 12.70
N LEU A 35 -4.05 -10.60 13.74
CA LEU A 35 -4.52 -9.22 13.57
C LEU A 35 -3.55 -8.38 12.76
N ILE A 36 -2.24 -8.50 13.00
CA ILE A 36 -1.20 -7.77 12.27
C ILE A 36 -1.15 -8.23 10.81
N GLU A 37 -1.23 -9.54 10.55
CA GLU A 37 -1.29 -10.11 9.20
C GLU A 37 -2.52 -9.61 8.43
N LYS A 38 -3.70 -9.54 9.08
CA LYS A 38 -4.90 -8.94 8.46
C LYS A 38 -4.71 -7.47 8.09
N LYS A 39 -4.01 -6.69 8.92
CA LYS A 39 -3.70 -5.28 8.62
C LYS A 39 -2.74 -5.16 7.45
N ILE A 40 -1.71 -6.02 7.39
CA ILE A 40 -0.76 -6.07 6.27
C ILE A 40 -1.52 -6.36 4.97
N ASN A 41 -2.35 -7.41 4.94
CA ASN A 41 -3.14 -7.76 3.76
C ASN A 41 -4.03 -6.60 3.28
N ALA A 42 -4.68 -5.88 4.21
CA ALA A 42 -5.52 -4.74 3.86
C ALA A 42 -4.72 -3.57 3.24
N LEU A 43 -3.49 -3.34 3.73
CA LEU A 43 -2.59 -2.32 3.18
C LEU A 43 -2.01 -2.71 1.83
N GLU A 44 -1.69 -4.00 1.62
CA GLU A 44 -1.26 -4.52 0.32
C GLU A 44 -2.37 -4.35 -0.72
N ASP A 45 -3.60 -4.71 -0.38
CA ASP A 45 -4.77 -4.48 -1.22
C ASP A 45 -4.96 -3.00 -1.58
N GLU A 46 -4.76 -2.10 -0.61
CA GLU A 46 -4.79 -0.66 -0.85
C GLU A 46 -3.67 -0.21 -1.79
N PHE A 47 -2.45 -0.68 -1.56
CA PHE A 47 -1.29 -0.40 -2.41
C PHE A 47 -1.56 -0.80 -3.86
N PHE A 48 -2.05 -2.01 -4.11
CA PHE A 48 -2.35 -2.49 -5.46
C PHE A 48 -3.43 -1.65 -6.14
N ARG A 49 -4.50 -1.26 -5.41
CA ARG A 49 -5.54 -0.38 -5.94
C ARG A 49 -4.98 0.99 -6.33
N LEU A 50 -4.13 1.57 -5.50
CA LEU A 50 -3.51 2.88 -5.75
C LEU A 50 -2.53 2.84 -6.90
N LYS A 51 -1.67 1.82 -6.93
CA LYS A 51 -0.73 1.58 -8.04
C LYS A 51 -1.48 1.50 -9.37
N HIS A 52 -2.51 0.66 -9.44
CA HIS A 52 -3.31 0.51 -10.67
C HIS A 52 -4.06 1.80 -11.04
N SER A 53 -4.52 2.58 -10.06
CA SER A 53 -5.12 3.89 -10.32
C SER A 53 -4.12 4.89 -10.89
N LEU A 54 -2.86 4.86 -10.43
CA LEU A 54 -1.78 5.72 -10.92
C LEU A 54 -1.29 5.31 -12.31
N GLU A 55 -1.19 4.00 -12.59
CA GLU A 55 -0.87 3.48 -13.93
C GLU A 55 -1.88 3.99 -14.98
N LYS A 56 -3.17 4.07 -14.63
CA LYS A 56 -4.21 4.63 -15.49
C LYS A 56 -4.08 6.14 -15.71
N LEU A 57 -3.53 6.87 -14.74
CA LEU A 57 -3.29 8.32 -14.86
C LEU A 57 -2.03 8.63 -15.70
N GLN A 58 -1.10 7.68 -15.81
CA GLN A 58 0.14 7.83 -16.60
C GLN A 58 -0.03 7.59 -18.11
N VAL A 59 -1.24 7.29 -18.61
CA VAL A 59 -1.46 7.13 -20.07
C VAL A 59 -2.49 8.13 -20.57
N PRO A 60 -2.01 9.20 -21.22
CA PRO A 60 -2.17 9.26 -22.67
C PRO A 60 -0.82 9.50 -23.34
N VAL A 61 -0.17 8.43 -23.80
CA VAL A 61 0.77 8.58 -24.92
C VAL A 61 -0.11 8.91 -26.13
N GLN A 62 -0.27 10.20 -26.42
CA GLN A 62 -0.69 10.61 -27.76
C GLN A 62 0.42 10.16 -28.70
N THR A 63 0.23 9.01 -29.34
CA THR A 63 0.93 8.71 -30.59
C THR A 63 0.38 9.67 -31.63
N ALA A 64 0.95 10.86 -31.68
CA ALA A 64 0.91 11.72 -32.85
C ALA A 64 2.34 11.74 -33.39
N PHE A 65 2.58 10.98 -34.47
CA PHE A 65 3.33 11.34 -35.68
C PHE A 65 3.24 10.17 -36.66
#